data_AF-A0A538ARW4-F1
#
_entry.id   AF-A0A538ARW4-F1
#
_cell.length_a   1.000
_cell.length_b   1.000
_cell.length_c   1.000
_cell.angle_alpha   90.00
_cell.angle_beta   90.00
_cell.angle_gamma   90.00
#
_symmetry.space_group_name_H-M   'P 1'
#
loop_
_entity.id
_entity.type
_entity.pdbx_description
1 polymer ?
#
loop_
_entity_poly.entity_id
_entity_poly.type
_entity_poly.pdbx_seq_one_letter_code
_entity_poly.pdbx_strand_id
1 'polypeptide(L)'
;MADAGDLLEVLIRSGVKLALTGHKHVPYVWRLENIYIANAGTCSSLRLRGHTRPAYNVIEYEAGEVRIIQKHPFGPGNTIAHFNIVTGQQHYRELEPLVTEQQST
;
A
#
# COMPACT_ATOMS: atom_id res chain seq x y z
N MET A 1 9.40 -27.15 6.84
CA MET A 1 8.05 -26.53 6.77
C MET A 1 8.31 -25.04 6.64
N ALA A 2 7.72 -24.36 5.66
CA ALA A 2 8.01 -22.94 5.43
C ALA A 2 6.96 -22.06 6.13
N ASP A 3 7.39 -20.99 6.78
CA ASP A 3 6.53 -19.98 7.40
C ASP A 3 6.63 -18.59 6.74
N ALA A 4 6.02 -17.57 7.37
CA ALA A 4 6.01 -16.21 6.84
C ALA A 4 7.37 -15.48 6.97
N GLY A 5 8.20 -15.89 7.93
CA GLY A 5 9.59 -15.45 8.08
C GLY A 5 10.49 -16.05 7.01
N ASP A 6 10.37 -17.35 6.72
CA ASP A 6 11.09 -18.00 5.60
C ASP A 6 10.79 -17.30 4.27
N LEU A 7 9.50 -17.03 4.00
CA LEU A 7 9.09 -16.32 2.79
C LEU A 7 9.63 -14.89 2.74
N LEU A 8 9.65 -14.17 3.87
CA LEU A 8 10.21 -12.83 3.96
C LEU A 8 11.74 -12.84 3.71
N GLU A 9 12.47 -13.81 4.27
CA GLU A 9 13.91 -13.96 4.03
C GLU A 9 14.19 -14.19 2.53
N VAL A 10 13.42 -15.04 1.87
CA VAL A 10 13.52 -15.28 0.41
C VAL A 10 13.26 -14.00 -0.38
N LEU A 11 12.25 -13.21 -0.03
CA LEU A 11 11.94 -11.94 -0.70
C LEU A 11 13.07 -10.91 -0.52
N ILE A 12 13.65 -10.81 0.68
CA ILE A 12 14.78 -9.92 0.98
C ILE A 12 16.02 -10.36 0.18
N ARG A 13 16.37 -11.65 0.24
CA ARG A 13 17.55 -12.22 -0.44
C ARG A 13 17.43 -12.21 -1.96
N SER A 14 16.23 -12.29 -2.50
CA SER A 14 15.96 -12.11 -3.95
C SER A 14 15.96 -10.63 -4.38
N GLY A 15 16.20 -9.68 -3.46
CA GLY A 15 16.31 -8.26 -3.78
C GLY A 15 14.98 -7.58 -4.14
N VAL A 16 13.84 -8.18 -3.79
CA VAL A 16 12.51 -7.64 -4.10
C VAL A 16 12.35 -6.24 -3.50
N LYS A 17 11.73 -5.33 -4.26
CA LYS A 17 11.50 -3.93 -3.85
C LYS A 17 10.03 -3.58 -3.65
N LEU A 18 9.12 -4.30 -4.30
CA LEU A 18 7.68 -4.13 -4.19
C LEU A 18 7.01 -5.51 -4.23
N ALA A 19 6.22 -5.82 -3.20
CA ALA A 19 5.36 -6.99 -3.11
C ALA A 19 3.90 -6.53 -3.10
N LEU A 20 3.13 -6.95 -4.11
CA LEU A 20 1.70 -6.67 -4.22
C LEU A 20 0.89 -7.78 -3.55
N THR A 21 -0.06 -7.40 -2.70
CA THR A 21 -0.83 -8.31 -1.84
C THR A 21 -2.33 -8.00 -1.84
N GLY A 22 -3.12 -8.96 -1.34
CA GLY A 22 -4.58 -8.90 -1.29
C GLY A 22 -5.11 -9.62 -0.05
N HIS A 23 -6.27 -10.28 -0.21
CA HIS A 23 -7.00 -11.05 0.84
C HIS A 23 -7.53 -10.20 2.01
N LYS A 24 -6.71 -9.36 2.66
CA LYS A 24 -7.22 -8.43 3.68
C LYS A 24 -7.98 -7.29 3.00
N HIS A 25 -9.28 -7.19 3.26
CA HIS A 25 -10.19 -6.14 2.77
C HIS A 25 -9.95 -4.73 3.38
N VAL A 26 -8.70 -4.36 3.66
CA VAL A 26 -8.30 -3.04 4.18
C VAL A 26 -6.97 -2.66 3.50
N PRO A 27 -6.93 -1.66 2.62
CA PRO A 27 -5.70 -1.29 1.91
C PRO A 27 -4.66 -0.71 2.88
N TYR A 28 -3.38 -0.95 2.62
CA TYR A 28 -2.25 -0.37 3.35
C TYR A 28 -0.96 -0.49 2.54
N VAL A 29 0.07 0.28 2.89
CA VAL A 29 1.45 0.03 2.44
C VAL A 29 2.46 0.21 3.57
N TRP A 30 3.24 -0.82 3.80
CA TRP A 30 4.36 -0.86 4.75
C TRP A 30 5.69 -0.94 3.99
N ARG A 31 6.77 -0.40 4.57
CA ARG A 31 8.14 -0.74 4.18
C ARG A 31 8.70 -1.66 5.25
N LEU A 32 9.29 -2.77 4.83
CA LEU A 32 10.01 -3.70 5.70
C LEU A 32 11.35 -4.02 5.02
N GLU A 33 12.46 -3.73 5.71
CA GLU A 33 13.79 -3.62 5.09
C GLU A 33 13.76 -2.74 3.83
N ASN A 34 14.00 -3.33 2.66
CA ASN A 34 13.99 -2.67 1.35
C ASN A 34 12.81 -3.11 0.46
N ILE A 35 11.80 -3.78 1.04
CA ILE A 35 10.57 -4.19 0.36
C ILE A 35 9.43 -3.25 0.77
N TYR A 36 8.72 -2.71 -0.21
CA TYR A 36 7.39 -2.15 -0.02
C TYR A 36 6.34 -3.25 -0.14
N ILE A 37 5.56 -3.47 0.90
CA ILE A 37 4.45 -4.43 0.92
C ILE A 37 3.16 -3.62 0.78
N ALA A 38 2.55 -3.65 -0.40
CA ALA A 38 1.33 -2.91 -0.72
C ALA A 38 0.15 -3.88 -0.79
N ASN A 39 -0.89 -3.63 -0.01
CA ASN A 39 -2.15 -4.38 -0.05
C ASN A 39 -3.23 -3.54 -0.73
N ALA A 40 -3.80 -4.07 -1.81
CA ALA A 40 -4.80 -3.34 -2.60
C ALA A 40 -6.17 -3.23 -1.91
N GLY A 41 -6.44 -4.04 -0.87
CA GLY A 41 -7.76 -4.11 -0.23
C GLY A 41 -8.71 -5.03 -1.01
N THR A 42 -9.84 -4.49 -1.46
CA THR A 42 -10.77 -5.18 -2.38
C THR A 42 -11.61 -4.17 -3.15
N CYS A 43 -11.74 -4.36 -4.47
CA CYS A 43 -12.45 -3.41 -5.35
C CYS A 43 -13.96 -3.72 -5.44
N SER A 44 -14.37 -4.96 -5.14
CA SER A 44 -15.69 -5.51 -5.46
C SER A 44 -16.49 -6.05 -4.27
N SER A 45 -16.03 -5.87 -3.03
CA SER A 45 -16.74 -6.33 -1.83
C SER A 45 -17.08 -5.20 -0.86
N LEU A 46 -18.31 -5.22 -0.34
CA LEU A 46 -18.77 -4.36 0.76
C LEU A 46 -18.60 -5.01 2.14
N ARG A 47 -18.08 -6.25 2.23
CA ARG A 47 -17.72 -6.91 3.50
C ARG A 47 -16.38 -6.38 4.01
N LEU A 48 -16.36 -5.10 4.37
CA LEU A 48 -15.20 -4.32 4.77
C LEU A 48 -15.11 -4.24 6.31
N ARG A 49 -13.92 -3.99 6.85
CA ARG A 49 -13.70 -3.83 8.30
C ARG A 49 -13.18 -2.43 8.61
N GLY A 50 -13.73 -1.79 9.65
CA GLY A 50 -13.26 -0.48 10.14
C GLY A 50 -13.55 0.68 9.18
N HIS A 51 -14.78 0.81 8.70
CA HIS A 51 -15.29 1.92 7.86
C HIS A 51 -14.54 2.22 6.55
N THR A 52 -13.58 1.39 6.14
CA THR A 52 -12.91 1.50 4.84
C THR A 52 -13.90 1.30 3.68
N ARG A 53 -13.54 1.79 2.49
CA ARG A 53 -14.33 1.73 1.24
C ARG A 53 -13.66 0.76 0.25
N PRO A 54 -14.38 0.26 -0.78
CA PRO A 54 -13.74 -0.56 -1.82
C PRO A 54 -12.59 0.20 -2.46
N ALA A 55 -11.47 -0.49 -2.68
CA ALA A 55 -10.21 0.12 -3.07
C ALA A 55 -9.41 -0.76 -4.04
N TYR A 56 -8.52 -0.10 -4.78
CA TYR A 56 -7.45 -0.70 -5.57
C TYR A 56 -6.19 0.16 -5.48
N ASN A 57 -5.08 -0.30 -6.04
CA ASN A 57 -3.87 0.51 -6.19
C ASN A 57 -3.57 0.74 -7.66
N VAL A 58 -3.16 1.95 -8.01
CA VAL A 58 -2.43 2.26 -9.25
C VAL A 58 -0.96 2.36 -8.88
N ILE A 59 -0.10 1.64 -9.60
CA ILE A 59 1.35 1.74 -9.46
C ILE A 59 1.87 2.51 -10.67
N GLU A 60 2.42 3.70 -10.43
CA GLU A 60 3.11 4.48 -11.45
C GLU A 60 4.61 4.24 -11.30
N TYR A 61 5.31 4.10 -12.43
CA TYR A 61 6.76 3.89 -12.46
C TYR A 61 7.39 4.72 -13.58
N GLU A 62 8.30 5.63 -13.23
CA GLU A 62 8.96 6.53 -14.18
C GLU A 62 10.37 6.88 -13.69
N ALA A 63 11.39 6.74 -14.55
CA ALA A 63 12.79 7.10 -14.28
C ALA A 63 13.42 6.52 -12.97
N GLY A 64 12.83 5.47 -12.40
CA GLY A 64 13.25 4.89 -11.11
C GLY A 64 12.32 5.28 -9.94
N GLU A 65 11.51 6.33 -10.07
CA GLU A 65 10.47 6.66 -9.10
C GLU A 65 9.29 5.70 -9.20
N VAL A 66 8.79 5.26 -8.05
CA VAL A 66 7.56 4.47 -7.88
C VAL A 66 6.58 5.29 -7.06
N ARG A 67 5.34 5.41 -7.54
CA ARG A 67 4.20 5.93 -6.76
C ARG A 67 3.14 4.86 -6.62
N ILE A 68 2.64 4.69 -5.39
CA ILE A 68 1.56 3.77 -5.06
C ILE A 68 0.36 4.63 -4.68
N ILE A 69 -0.61 4.72 -5.58
CA ILE A 69 -1.81 5.54 -5.40
C ILE A 69 -2.97 4.62 -5.05
N GLN A 70 -3.49 4.74 -3.83
CA GLN A 70 -4.76 4.13 -3.46
C GLN A 70 -5.89 4.86 -4.17
N LYS A 71 -6.80 4.15 -4.83
CA LYS A 71 -8.01 4.73 -5.44
C LYS A 71 -9.25 3.96 -5.00
N HIS A 72 -10.36 4.69 -4.84
CA HIS A 72 -11.69 4.10 -4.73
C HIS A 72 -12.37 4.08 -6.12
N PRO A 73 -13.28 3.13 -6.40
CA PRO A 73 -14.13 3.20 -7.59
C PRO A 73 -14.85 4.55 -7.66
N PHE A 74 -14.68 5.26 -8.78
CA PHE A 74 -15.24 6.60 -9.04
C PHE A 74 -14.83 7.71 -8.05
N GLY A 75 -13.81 7.47 -7.20
CA GLY A 75 -13.30 8.45 -6.24
C GLY A 75 -11.93 9.03 -6.62
N PRO A 76 -11.45 10.05 -5.87
CA PRO A 76 -10.08 10.54 -5.98
C PRO A 76 -9.06 9.46 -5.58
N GLY A 77 -7.79 9.71 -5.87
CA GLY A 77 -6.67 8.88 -5.43
C GLY A 77 -5.81 9.58 -4.39
N ASN A 78 -5.23 8.81 -3.47
CA ASN A 78 -4.23 9.25 -2.49
C ASN A 78 -2.90 8.50 -2.67
N THR A 79 -1.78 9.21 -2.66
CA THR A 79 -0.42 8.64 -2.82
C THR A 79 0.08 8.08 -1.48
N ILE A 80 -0.14 6.78 -1.26
CA ILE A 80 0.22 6.10 -0.01
C ILE A 80 1.71 5.72 0.10
N ALA A 81 2.46 5.72 -1.00
CA ALA A 81 3.92 5.69 -1.01
C ALA A 81 4.51 6.36 -2.27
N HIS A 82 5.67 7.00 -2.12
CA HIS A 82 6.47 7.59 -3.19
C HIS A 82 7.95 7.38 -2.85
N PHE A 83 8.70 6.68 -3.71
CA PHE A 83 10.08 6.28 -3.44
C PHE A 83 10.84 5.94 -4.72
N ASN A 84 12.16 6.10 -4.72
CA ASN A 84 13.02 5.64 -5.79
C ASN A 84 13.42 4.17 -5.60
N ILE A 85 13.14 3.32 -6.58
CA ILE A 85 13.41 1.88 -6.52
C ILE A 85 14.91 1.52 -6.62
N VAL A 86 15.72 2.42 -7.19
CA VAL A 86 17.15 2.23 -7.45
C VAL A 86 17.99 2.76 -6.28
N THR A 87 17.74 4.00 -5.85
CA THR A 87 18.50 4.64 -4.76
C THR A 87 17.93 4.34 -3.37
N GLY A 88 16.69 3.85 -3.27
CA GLY A 88 16.00 3.61 -1.99
C GLY A 88 15.57 4.88 -1.25
N GLN A 89 15.69 6.06 -1.89
CA GLN A 89 15.24 7.34 -1.34
C GLN A 89 13.72 7.34 -1.16
N GLN A 90 13.26 7.91 -0.05
CA GLN A 90 11.84 8.09 0.25
C GLN A 90 11.43 9.55 0.11
N HIS A 91 10.24 9.76 -0.45
CA HIS A 91 9.59 11.05 -0.45
C HIS A 91 8.50 11.08 0.64
N TYR A 92 8.36 12.22 1.31
CA TYR A 92 7.44 12.37 2.44
C TYR A 92 5.99 12.20 2.00
N ARG A 93 5.17 11.60 2.87
CA ARG A 93 3.72 11.48 2.65
C ARG A 93 3.04 12.78 3.07
N GLU A 94 2.16 13.32 2.24
CA GLU A 94 1.08 14.13 2.81
C GLU A 94 0.30 13.22 3.78
N LEU A 95 0.26 13.60 5.06
CA LEU A 95 -0.50 12.88 6.05
C LEU A 95 -1.98 13.11 5.77
N GLU A 96 -2.77 12.04 5.64
CA GLU A 96 -4.22 12.18 5.73
C GLU A 96 -4.55 12.86 7.06
N PRO A 97 -5.38 13.93 7.06
CA PRO A 97 -5.86 14.48 8.32
C PRO A 97 -6.61 13.38 9.08
N LEU A 98 -6.35 13.27 10.39
CA LEU A 98 -6.94 12.24 11.23
C LEU A 98 -8.46 12.23 11.07
N VAL A 99 -9.04 11.07 10.77
CA VAL A 99 -10.50 10.89 10.71
C VAL A 99 -11.04 10.91 12.15
N THR A 100 -11.19 12.10 12.69
CA THR A 100 -11.64 12.38 14.07
C THR A 100 -12.57 13.59 14.09
N GLU A 101 -13.39 13.76 13.05
CA GLU A 101 -14.42 14.81 13.03
C GLU A 101 -15.63 14.46 12.13
N GLN A 102 -16.26 13.31 12.38
CA GLN A 102 -17.65 13.05 11.96
C GLN A 102 -18.42 12.20 13.00
N GLN A 103 -18.85 12.85 14.08
CA GLN A 103 -20.16 12.62 14.75
C GLN A 103 -20.30 13.51 16.00
N SER A 104 -21.02 14.63 15.85
CA SER A 104 -21.75 15.32 16.92
C SER A 104 -22.71 16.34 16.30
N THR A 105 -24.02 16.12 16.53
CA THR A 105 -25.18 16.98 16.17
C THR A 105 -25.21 17.55 14.76
#